data_AF-A0A960UXS7-F1
#
_entry.id   AF-A0A960UXS7-F1
#
_cell.length_a   1.000
_cell.length_b   1.000
_cell.length_c   1.000
_cell.angle_alpha   90.00
_cell.angle_beta   90.00
_cell.angle_gamma   90.00
#
_symmetry.space_group_name_H-M   'P 1'
#
loop_
_entity.id
_entity.type
_entity.pdbx_description
1 polymer ?
#
loop_
_entity_poly.entity_id
_entity_poly.type
_entity_poly.pdbx_seq_one_letter_code
_entity_poly.pdbx_strand_id
1 'polypeptide(L)'
;MIFGILALLIALGALVFMLLPVMQPVQDGAHYFISGKTRKQDLIDEKSRILANLQDLRIEAESGKIPDNELKKLSAPLLRSLDRIEADLAKHTDTERVHRDPRFCPECGHRRNENESICIQCGSRIGSAEPSALPENGADASGARQ
;
A
#
# COMPACT_ATOMS: atom_id res chain seq x y z
N MET A 1 12.15 -34.98 37.73
CA MET A 1 13.05 -34.02 37.06
C MET A 1 12.55 -33.64 35.66
N ILE A 2 12.17 -34.60 34.82
CA ILE A 2 11.67 -34.36 33.45
C ILE A 2 10.44 -33.43 33.41
N PHE A 3 9.45 -33.64 34.28
CA PHE A 3 8.26 -32.78 34.34
C PHE A 3 8.57 -31.31 34.70
N GLY A 4 9.60 -31.05 35.51
CA GLY A 4 10.03 -29.69 35.84
C GLY A 4 10.68 -28.98 34.65
N ILE A 5 11.46 -29.72 33.86
CA ILE A 5 12.09 -29.20 32.63
C ILE A 5 11.01 -28.87 31.59
N LEU A 6 10.00 -29.74 31.43
CA LEU A 6 8.89 -29.53 30.50
C LEU A 6 8.08 -28.27 30.88
N ALA A 7 7.76 -28.10 32.17
CA ALA A 7 7.03 -26.93 32.66
C ALA A 7 7.82 -25.62 32.42
N LEU A 8 9.14 -25.65 32.63
CA LEU A 8 10.01 -24.50 32.39
C LEU A 8 10.08 -24.10 30.91
N LEU A 9 10.17 -25.08 30.00
CA LEU A 9 10.20 -24.81 28.56
C LEU A 9 8.88 -24.22 28.05
N ILE A 10 7.74 -24.71 28.55
CA ILE A 10 6.42 -24.16 28.19
C ILE A 10 6.29 -22.72 28.69
N ALA A 11 6.72 -22.43 29.91
CA ALA A 11 6.70 -21.08 30.47
C ALA A 11 7.59 -20.12 29.67
N LEU A 12 8.80 -20.56 29.29
CA LEU A 12 9.72 -19.76 28.50
C LEU A 12 9.21 -19.52 27.07
N GLY A 13 8.61 -20.53 26.44
CA GLY A 13 7.98 -20.41 25.13
C GLY A 13 6.80 -19.44 25.14
N ALA A 14 5.94 -19.51 26.16
CA ALA A 14 4.83 -18.57 26.33
C ALA A 14 5.30 -17.12 26.55
N LEU A 15 6.38 -16.95 27.33
CA LEU A 15 7.01 -15.64 27.54
C LEU A 15 7.53 -15.06 26.21
N VAL A 16 8.27 -15.84 25.43
CA VAL A 16 8.79 -15.42 24.12
C VAL A 16 7.66 -15.13 23.14
N PHE A 17 6.60 -15.93 23.13
CA PHE A 17 5.42 -15.71 22.29
C PHE A 17 4.69 -14.40 22.62
N MET A 18 4.61 -14.04 23.91
CA MET A 18 4.06 -12.75 24.37
C MET A 18 4.98 -11.56 24.04
N LEU A 19 6.30 -11.76 24.02
CA LEU A 19 7.28 -10.73 23.66
C LEU A 19 7.45 -10.56 22.14
N LEU A 20 7.11 -11.58 21.35
CA LEU A 20 7.16 -11.56 19.88
C LEU A 20 6.39 -10.39 19.24
N PRO A 21 5.11 -10.09 19.59
CA PRO A 21 4.39 -8.96 19.02
C PRO A 21 4.95 -7.59 19.46
N VAL A 22 5.61 -7.51 20.63
CA VAL A 22 6.25 -6.27 21.11
C VAL A 22 7.55 -5.99 20.36
N MET A 23 8.24 -7.04 19.92
CA MET A 23 9.45 -6.97 19.10
C MET A 23 9.17 -7.03 17.60
N GLN A 24 7.92 -7.08 17.15
CA GLN A 24 7.60 -6.79 15.76
C GLN A 24 7.79 -5.28 15.58
N PRO A 25 8.91 -4.80 14.98
CA PRO A 25 9.00 -3.40 14.62
C PRO A 25 7.80 -3.13 13.73
N VAL A 26 7.00 -2.12 14.10
CA VAL A 26 5.92 -1.59 13.30
C VAL A 26 6.45 -1.47 11.86
N GLN A 27 5.96 -2.33 10.97
CA GLN A 27 6.44 -2.48 9.60
C GLN A 27 6.00 -1.32 8.68
N ASP A 28 5.61 -0.18 9.26
CA ASP A 28 5.24 1.02 8.54
C ASP A 28 6.47 1.88 8.15
N GLY A 29 7.69 1.47 8.48
CA GLY A 29 8.90 2.29 8.27
C GLY A 29 10.05 1.68 7.47
N ALA A 30 10.03 0.40 7.13
CA ALA A 30 11.24 -0.29 6.64
C ALA A 30 11.47 -0.26 5.11
N HIS A 31 10.63 0.45 4.33
CA HIS A 31 10.94 0.74 2.92
C HIS A 31 11.87 1.95 2.72
N TYR A 32 12.48 2.50 3.78
CA TYR A 32 13.21 3.77 3.71
C TYR A 32 14.68 3.72 3.24
N PHE A 33 15.26 2.56 2.94
CA PHE A 33 16.74 2.51 2.87
C PHE A 33 17.41 2.23 1.52
N ILE A 34 16.70 1.88 0.44
CA ILE A 34 17.34 1.78 -0.89
C ILE A 34 16.37 2.18 -2.02
N SER A 35 15.93 3.43 -2.04
CA SER A 35 15.42 4.07 -3.26
C SER A 35 15.36 5.56 -3.00
N GLY A 36 15.89 6.37 -3.91
CA GLY A 36 15.69 7.81 -3.87
C GLY A 36 14.21 8.10 -3.66
N LYS A 37 13.89 9.00 -2.71
CA LYS A 37 12.52 9.37 -2.36
C LYS A 37 11.69 9.48 -3.63
N THR A 38 10.69 8.61 -3.74
CA THR A 38 9.82 8.63 -4.91
C THR A 38 9.00 9.92 -4.84
N ARG A 39 8.80 10.60 -5.98
CA ARG A 39 7.98 11.82 -6.06
C ARG A 39 6.60 11.65 -5.40
N LYS A 40 6.06 10.43 -5.43
CA LYS A 40 4.82 10.04 -4.74
C LYS A 40 4.95 10.16 -3.21
N GLN A 41 6.07 9.73 -2.63
CA GLN A 41 6.32 9.83 -1.21
C GLN A 41 6.39 11.29 -0.75
N ASP A 42 7.05 12.15 -1.53
CA ASP A 42 7.12 13.59 -1.22
C ASP A 42 5.72 14.22 -1.20
N LEU A 43 4.84 13.84 -2.14
CA LEU A 43 3.46 14.31 -2.16
C LEU A 43 2.61 13.78 -0.99
N ILE A 44 2.86 12.54 -0.54
CA ILE A 44 2.21 11.97 0.65
C ILE A 44 2.66 12.73 1.91
N ASP A 45 3.95 12.99 2.03
CA ASP A 45 4.53 13.75 3.14
C ASP A 45 3.97 15.18 3.16
N GLU A 46 3.85 15.82 2.00
CA GLU A 46 3.25 17.16 1.87
C GLU A 46 1.77 17.17 2.27
N LYS A 47 0.99 16.18 1.81
CA LYS A 47 -0.40 15.99 2.23
C LYS A 47 -0.53 15.88 3.75
N SER A 48 0.33 15.10 4.38
CA SER A 48 0.29 14.88 5.83
C SER A 48 0.48 16.18 6.62
N ARG A 49 1.38 17.06 6.14
CA ARG A 49 1.64 18.38 6.75
C ARG A 49 0.43 19.31 6.64
N ILE A 50 -0.24 19.33 5.49
CA ILE A 50 -1.44 20.17 5.29
C ILE A 50 -2.59 19.69 6.19
N LEU A 51 -2.78 18.38 6.33
CA LEU A 51 -3.79 17.83 7.21
C LEU A 51 -3.52 18.16 8.68
N ALA A 52 -2.25 18.08 9.11
CA ALA A 52 -1.86 18.49 10.46
C ALA A 52 -2.17 19.98 10.70
N ASN A 53 -1.80 20.86 9.77
CA ASN A 53 -2.10 22.29 9.88
C ASN A 53 -3.61 22.58 9.95
N LEU A 54 -4.43 21.85 9.17
CA LEU A 54 -5.89 21.97 9.23
C LEU A 54 -6.44 21.48 10.57
N GLN A 55 -5.87 20.41 11.12
CA GLN A 55 -6.25 19.89 12.43
C GLN A 55 -5.91 20.89 13.54
N ASP A 56 -4.73 21.51 13.50
CA ASP A 56 -4.33 22.53 14.48
C ASP A 56 -5.26 23.74 14.44
N LEU A 57 -5.58 24.26 13.25
CA LEU A 57 -6.54 25.37 13.10
C LEU A 57 -7.92 25.01 13.67
N ARG A 58 -8.36 23.76 13.46
CA ARG A 58 -9.63 23.28 14.03
C ARG A 58 -9.60 23.27 15.56
N ILE A 59 -8.51 22.78 16.15
CA ILE A 59 -8.32 22.78 17.61
C ILE A 59 -8.32 24.22 18.14
N GLU A 60 -7.67 25.15 17.45
CA GLU A 60 -7.68 26.56 17.83
C GLU A 60 -9.09 27.17 17.81
N ALA A 61 -9.89 26.84 16.80
CA ALA A 61 -11.28 27.28 16.71
C ALA A 61 -12.14 26.69 17.84
N GLU A 62 -12.02 25.38 18.10
CA GLU A 62 -12.74 24.71 19.19
C GLU A 62 -12.31 25.25 20.57
N SER A 63 -11.05 25.66 20.73
CA SER A 63 -10.54 26.32 21.95
C SER A 63 -10.97 27.78 22.10
N GLY A 64 -11.63 28.36 21.10
CA GLY A 64 -12.07 29.75 21.08
C GLY A 64 -10.95 30.77 20.81
N LYS A 65 -9.75 30.33 20.40
CA LYS A 65 -8.64 31.22 20.03
C LYS A 65 -8.87 31.95 18.71
N ILE A 66 -9.59 31.32 17.79
CA ILE A 66 -9.96 31.92 16.50
C ILE A 66 -11.47 31.81 16.28
N PRO A 67 -12.13 32.87 15.79
CA PRO A 67 -13.54 32.82 15.42
C PRO A 67 -13.75 32.00 14.13
N ASP A 68 -14.93 31.39 13.97
CA ASP A 68 -15.26 30.52 12.83
C ASP A 68 -15.11 31.20 11.46
N ASN A 69 -15.28 32.52 11.41
CA ASN A 69 -15.09 33.30 10.18
C ASN A 69 -13.61 33.36 9.76
N GLU A 70 -12.67 33.36 10.71
CA GLU A 70 -11.24 33.31 10.46
C GLU A 70 -10.80 31.89 10.13
N LEU A 71 -11.36 30.87 10.80
CA LEU A 71 -11.11 29.47 10.46
C LEU A 71 -11.40 29.19 8.97
N LYS A 72 -12.54 29.68 8.45
CA LYS A 72 -12.88 29.52 7.02
C LYS A 72 -11.90 30.21 6.09
N LYS A 73 -11.41 31.40 6.47
CA LYS A 73 -10.44 32.16 5.67
C LYS A 73 -9.07 31.47 5.64
N LEU A 74 -8.65 30.94 6.79
CA LEU A 74 -7.37 30.26 6.96
C LEU A 74 -7.37 28.85 6.33
N SER A 75 -8.46 28.09 6.47
CA SER A 75 -8.55 26.73 5.91
C SER A 75 -8.76 26.71 4.39
N ALA A 76 -9.42 27.72 3.80
CA ALA A 76 -9.69 27.77 2.36
C ALA A 76 -8.45 27.59 1.44
N PRO A 77 -7.31 28.28 1.66
CA PRO A 77 -6.11 28.03 0.85
C PRO A 77 -5.51 26.64 1.09
N LEU A 78 -5.54 26.12 2.32
CA LEU A 78 -5.03 24.77 2.63
C LEU A 78 -5.86 23.66 1.95
N LEU A 79 -7.19 23.80 1.94
CA LEU A 79 -8.08 22.88 1.23
C LEU A 79 -7.78 22.88 -0.28
N ARG A 80 -7.57 24.06 -0.89
CA ARG A 80 -7.18 24.15 -2.30
C ARG A 80 -5.83 23.51 -2.59
N SER A 81 -4.85 23.62 -1.69
CA SER A 81 -3.58 22.91 -1.86
C SER A 81 -3.76 21.40 -1.71
N LEU A 82 -4.61 20.95 -0.80
CA LEU A 82 -4.92 19.55 -0.61
C LEU A 82 -5.53 18.94 -1.88
N ASP A 83 -6.52 19.61 -2.49
CA ASP A 83 -7.15 19.18 -3.74
C ASP A 83 -6.12 18.99 -4.87
N ARG A 84 -5.14 19.91 -4.97
CA ARG A 84 -4.07 19.83 -5.98
C ARG A 84 -3.16 18.63 -5.76
N ILE A 85 -2.74 18.41 -4.51
CA ILE A 85 -1.86 17.29 -4.16
C ILE A 85 -2.59 15.96 -4.35
N GLU A 86 -3.87 15.88 -4.00
CA GLU A 86 -4.68 14.69 -4.25
C GLU A 86 -4.83 14.40 -5.75
N ALA A 87 -5.03 15.43 -6.57
CA ALA A 87 -5.05 15.29 -8.02
C ALA A 87 -3.70 14.83 -8.60
N ASP A 88 -2.57 15.29 -8.04
CA ASP A 88 -1.24 14.84 -8.44
C ASP A 88 -0.92 13.42 -7.96
N LEU A 89 -1.37 13.03 -6.76
CA LEU A 89 -1.32 11.65 -6.29
C LEU A 89 -2.08 10.72 -7.24
N ALA A 90 -3.29 11.12 -7.66
CA ALA A 90 -4.13 10.33 -8.55
C ALA A 90 -3.41 9.96 -9.86
N LYS A 91 -2.67 10.92 -10.45
CA LYS A 91 -1.85 10.70 -11.66
C LYS A 91 -0.73 9.67 -11.43
N HIS A 92 -0.15 9.64 -10.24
CA HIS A 92 0.92 8.71 -9.91
C HIS A 92 0.40 7.29 -9.62
N THR A 93 -0.82 7.12 -9.10
CA THR A 93 -1.47 5.80 -8.97
C THR A 93 -1.69 5.10 -10.31
N ASP A 94 -1.99 5.84 -11.38
CA ASP A 94 -2.18 5.26 -12.71
C ASP A 94 -0.84 4.82 -13.35
N THR A 95 0.25 5.50 -13.01
CA THR A 95 1.59 5.21 -13.55
C THR A 95 2.22 3.97 -12.88
N GLU A 96 1.77 3.60 -11.68
CA GLU A 96 2.28 2.42 -10.93
C GLU A 96 1.77 1.07 -11.49
N ARG A 97 0.99 1.08 -12.57
CA ARG A 97 0.60 -0.13 -13.32
C ARG A 97 1.67 -0.65 -14.29
N VAL A 98 2.84 0.01 -14.38
CA VAL A 98 3.82 -0.27 -15.45
C VAL A 98 5.23 -0.53 -14.92
N HIS A 99 5.38 -1.56 -14.08
CA HIS A 99 6.56 -2.45 -14.13
C HIS A 99 6.25 -3.76 -13.40
N ARG A 100 5.37 -4.59 -14.00
CA ARG A 100 5.40 -6.03 -13.73
C ARG A 100 6.64 -6.60 -14.39
N ASP A 101 7.80 -6.40 -13.77
CA ASP A 101 8.96 -7.22 -14.11
C ASP A 101 8.57 -8.67 -13.75
N PRO A 102 8.47 -9.59 -14.72
CA PRO A 102 8.04 -10.97 -14.47
C PRO A 102 8.93 -11.70 -13.46
N ARG A 103 10.11 -11.14 -13.16
CA ARG A 103 11.06 -11.62 -12.16
C ARG A 103 10.67 -11.30 -10.73
N PHE A 104 9.61 -10.52 -10.46
CA PHE A 104 9.18 -10.19 -9.09
C PHE A 104 7.70 -10.45 -8.87
N CYS A 105 7.36 -10.86 -7.64
CA CYS A 105 5.99 -11.08 -7.20
C CYS A 105 5.24 -9.74 -7.12
N PRO A 106 4.03 -9.62 -7.72
CA PRO A 106 3.26 -8.38 -7.70
C PRO A 106 2.66 -8.05 -6.33
N GLU A 107 2.49 -9.05 -5.45
CA GLU A 107 1.87 -8.88 -4.13
C GLU A 107 2.89 -8.52 -3.04
N CYS A 108 4.12 -9.06 -3.11
CA CYS A 108 5.12 -8.87 -2.06
C CYS A 108 6.51 -8.42 -2.54
N GLY A 109 6.72 -8.27 -3.85
CA GLY A 109 8.00 -7.85 -4.42
C GLY A 109 9.14 -8.88 -4.35
N HIS A 110 8.89 -10.11 -3.88
CA HIS A 110 9.91 -11.16 -3.83
C HIS A 110 10.33 -11.61 -5.22
N ARG A 111 11.62 -11.94 -5.40
CA ARG A 111 12.12 -12.46 -6.68
C ARG A 111 11.46 -13.80 -6.99
N ARG A 112 10.94 -13.92 -8.21
CA ARG A 112 10.25 -15.09 -8.74
C ARG A 112 11.22 -15.99 -9.47
N ASN A 113 11.09 -17.30 -9.26
CA ASN A 113 11.72 -18.29 -10.13
C ASN A 113 10.81 -18.57 -11.34
N GLU A 114 11.40 -18.77 -12.51
CA GLU A 114 10.70 -18.80 -13.82
C GLU A 114 9.55 -19.84 -13.90
N ASN A 115 9.54 -20.85 -13.02
CA ASN A 115 8.56 -21.95 -13.01
C ASN A 115 7.61 -21.95 -11.79
N GLU A 116 7.58 -20.88 -10.98
CA GLU A 116 6.75 -20.83 -9.76
C GLU A 116 5.38 -20.17 -10.02
N SER A 117 4.32 -20.94 -9.80
CA SER A 117 2.92 -20.50 -9.86
C SER A 117 2.42 -19.88 -8.55
N ILE A 118 3.16 -20.04 -7.44
CA ILE A 118 2.84 -19.52 -6.11
C ILE A 118 4.09 -18.88 -5.52
N CYS A 119 3.96 -17.69 -4.93
CA CYS A 119 5.08 -17.04 -4.24
C CYS A 119 5.43 -17.77 -2.94
N ILE A 120 6.69 -18.18 -2.78
CA ILE A 120 7.17 -18.82 -1.53
C ILE A 120 7.16 -17.90 -0.30
N GLN A 121 7.14 -16.58 -0.49
CA GLN A 121 7.17 -15.60 0.62
C GLN A 121 5.77 -15.17 1.09
N CYS A 122 4.83 -14.93 0.18
CA CYS A 122 3.49 -14.44 0.55
C CYS A 122 2.35 -15.42 0.23
N GLY A 123 2.64 -16.54 -0.44
CA GLY A 123 1.61 -17.54 -0.81
C GLY A 123 0.66 -17.10 -1.93
N SER A 124 0.86 -15.91 -2.53
CA SER A 124 0.01 -15.44 -3.63
C SER A 124 0.20 -16.29 -4.88
N ARG A 125 -0.90 -16.64 -5.57
CA ARG A 125 -0.83 -17.24 -6.91
C ARG A 125 -0.39 -16.19 -7.92
N ILE A 126 0.68 -16.47 -8.65
CA ILE A 126 1.22 -15.57 -9.65
C ILE A 126 0.94 -16.21 -11.02
N GLY A 127 0.07 -15.60 -11.83
CA GLY A 127 -0.25 -16.09 -13.18
C GLY A 127 -1.55 -16.88 -13.28
N SER A 128 -2.64 -16.15 -13.50
CA SER A 128 -3.79 -16.58 -14.29
C SER A 128 -4.38 -15.34 -14.98
N ALA A 129 -3.55 -14.68 -15.80
CA ALA A 129 -4.05 -13.89 -16.91
C ALA A 129 -3.89 -14.80 -18.13
N GLU A 130 -5.02 -15.41 -18.50
CA GLU A 130 -5.22 -16.16 -19.73
C GLU A 130 -4.55 -15.42 -20.90
N PRO A 131 -3.71 -16.07 -21.71
CA PRO A 131 -3.08 -15.43 -22.86
C PRO A 131 -4.16 -15.14 -23.91
N SER A 132 -4.76 -13.95 -23.83
CA SER A 132 -5.63 -13.42 -24.86
C SER A 132 -4.77 -12.96 -26.05
N ALA A 133 -4.44 -13.88 -26.96
CA ALA A 133 -4.22 -13.71 -28.41
C ALA A 133 -3.47 -14.95 -28.92
N LEU A 134 -3.88 -15.63 -29.99
CA LEU A 134 -3.97 -15.08 -31.34
C LEU A 134 -4.92 -15.91 -32.26
N PRO A 135 -5.18 -15.43 -33.50
CA PRO A 135 -6.36 -15.67 -34.34
C PRO A 135 -6.13 -16.74 -35.41
N GLU A 136 -7.22 -17.19 -36.04
CA GLU A 136 -7.18 -17.74 -37.39
C GLU A 136 -8.49 -17.51 -38.14
N ASN A 137 -8.36 -16.86 -39.29
CA ASN A 137 -9.38 -16.64 -40.31
C ASN A 137 -9.61 -17.93 -41.11
N GLY A 138 -10.84 -18.13 -41.58
CA GLY A 138 -11.21 -19.12 -42.62
C GLY A 138 -12.66 -19.54 -42.47
N ALA A 139 -13.60 -18.83 -43.10
CA ALA A 139 -14.17 -19.18 -44.40
C ALA A 139 -15.32 -20.20 -44.32
N ASP A 140 -16.42 -19.82 -44.98
CA ASP A 140 -17.48 -20.67 -45.56
C ASP A 140 -18.60 -21.20 -44.64
N ALA A 141 -19.82 -20.63 -44.80
CA ALA A 141 -20.95 -21.34 -45.44
C ALA A 141 -22.29 -20.58 -45.27
N SER A 142 -22.76 -20.05 -46.39
CA SER A 142 -24.15 -19.96 -46.88
C SER A 142 -25.32 -20.54 -46.04
N GLY A 143 -26.42 -19.77 -45.95
CA GLY A 143 -27.79 -20.22 -45.63
C GLY A 143 -28.32 -19.67 -44.29
N ALA A 144 -29.51 -19.10 -44.13
CA ALA A 144 -30.67 -18.95 -44.98
C ALA A 144 -31.47 -17.70 -44.51
N ARG A 145 -31.92 -16.88 -45.46
CA ARG A 145 -33.05 -15.98 -45.29
C ARG A 145 -34.12 -16.48 -46.26
N GLN A 146 -35.19 -17.03 -45.71
CA GLN A 146 -36.54 -17.01 -46.28
C GLN A 146 -37.51 -17.15 -45.10
#